data_AF-A0A0J0YM59-F1
#
_entry.id   AF-A0A0J0YM59-F1
#
_cell.length_a   1.000
_cell.length_b   1.000
_cell.length_c   1.000
_cell.angle_alpha   90.00
_cell.angle_beta   90.00
_cell.angle_gamma   90.00
#
_symmetry.space_group_name_H-M   'P 1'
#
loop_
_entity.id
_entity.type
_entity.pdbx_description
1 polymer ?
#
loop_
_entity_poly.entity_id
_entity_poly.type
_entity_poly.pdbx_seq_one_letter_code
_entity_poly.pdbx_strand_id
1 'polypeptide(L)'
;MSNLIKNNKIKDEYSHNEKAYKFIDEHLPYTYVELTIECLVKKGHKSPSKTIIRNVRNKIILRNDILLALVEVANDNKIAIEKIKVLTT
;
A
#
# COMPACT_ATOMS: atom_id res chain seq x y z
N MET A 1 -21.18 -38.14 -10.28
CA MET A 1 -21.32 -37.02 -9.34
C MET A 1 -19.91 -36.53 -9.00
N SER A 2 -19.41 -35.52 -9.71
CA SER A 2 -18.09 -34.96 -9.45
C SER A 2 -18.27 -33.67 -8.66
N ASN A 3 -17.80 -33.68 -7.41
CA ASN A 3 -17.83 -32.52 -6.52
C ASN A 3 -16.85 -31.45 -7.02
N LEU A 4 -17.38 -30.35 -7.54
CA LEU A 4 -16.61 -29.16 -7.88
C LEU A 4 -16.24 -28.40 -6.60
N ILE A 5 -15.00 -28.57 -6.16
CA ILE A 5 -14.44 -27.86 -5.00
C ILE A 5 -14.26 -26.38 -5.35
N LYS A 6 -15.15 -25.55 -4.79
CA LYS A 6 -15.10 -24.10 -4.52
C LYS A 6 -13.89 -23.29 -5.05
N ASN A 7 -14.15 -22.47 -6.07
CA ASN A 7 -13.33 -21.31 -6.49
C ASN A 7 -13.43 -20.11 -5.50
N ASN A 8 -13.31 -20.33 -4.19
CA ASN A 8 -13.49 -19.25 -3.21
C ASN A 8 -12.26 -18.36 -3.01
N LYS A 9 -11.06 -18.80 -3.44
CA LYS A 9 -9.81 -18.04 -3.24
C LYS A 9 -9.72 -16.76 -4.07
N ILE A 10 -10.33 -16.74 -5.26
CA ILE A 10 -10.18 -15.62 -6.19
C ILE A 10 -10.89 -14.37 -5.67
N LYS A 11 -12.06 -14.47 -5.04
CA LYS A 11 -12.81 -13.29 -4.54
C LYS A 11 -12.12 -12.59 -3.36
N ASP A 12 -11.44 -13.32 -2.48
CA ASP A 12 -10.85 -12.74 -1.28
C ASP A 12 -9.56 -11.95 -1.56
N GLU A 13 -8.71 -12.40 -2.49
CA GLU A 13 -7.48 -11.68 -2.85
C GLU A 13 -7.75 -10.30 -3.47
N TYR A 14 -8.82 -10.16 -4.28
CA TYR A 14 -9.25 -8.86 -4.79
C TYR A 14 -9.70 -7.92 -3.67
N SER A 15 -10.32 -8.45 -2.60
CA SER A 15 -10.77 -7.65 -1.45
C SER A 15 -9.61 -6.97 -0.73
N HIS A 16 -8.49 -7.68 -0.55
CA HIS A 16 -7.34 -7.15 0.21
C HIS A 16 -6.63 -6.02 -0.53
N ASN A 17 -6.38 -6.20 -1.83
CA ASN A 17 -5.74 -5.17 -2.65
C ASN A 17 -6.63 -3.94 -2.79
N GLU A 18 -7.94 -4.11 -2.97
CA GLU A 18 -8.89 -3.00 -3.02
C GLU A 18 -8.91 -2.19 -1.72
N LYS A 19 -8.91 -2.86 -0.56
CA LYS A 19 -8.82 -2.21 0.75
C LYS A 19 -7.50 -1.44 0.91
N ALA A 20 -6.38 -2.04 0.49
CA ALA A 20 -5.08 -1.39 0.51
C ALA A 20 -5.09 -0.10 -0.32
N TYR A 21 -5.62 -0.15 -1.55
CA TYR A 21 -5.69 1.03 -2.40
C TYR A 21 -6.62 2.12 -1.85
N LYS A 22 -7.77 1.77 -1.27
CA LYS A 22 -8.66 2.75 -0.62
C LYS A 22 -7.94 3.46 0.53
N PHE A 23 -7.26 2.69 1.38
CA PHE A 23 -6.50 3.23 2.50
C PHE A 23 -5.35 4.15 2.04
N ILE A 24 -4.66 3.75 0.97
CA ILE A 24 -3.62 4.57 0.34
C ILE A 24 -4.23 5.88 -0.19
N ASP A 25 -5.36 5.83 -0.88
CA ASP A 25 -5.99 7.05 -1.43
C ASP A 25 -6.41 8.06 -0.35
N GLU A 26 -6.73 7.59 0.86
CA GLU A 26 -7.14 8.42 1.99
C GLU A 26 -5.96 9.01 2.79
N HIS A 27 -4.85 8.28 2.90
CA HIS A 27 -3.82 8.59 3.90
C HIS A 27 -2.40 8.73 3.35
N LEU A 28 -2.18 8.50 2.06
CA LEU A 28 -0.85 8.59 1.48
C LEU A 28 -0.40 10.07 1.35
N PRO A 29 0.78 10.46 1.87
CA PRO A 29 1.26 11.84 1.80
C PRO A 29 1.73 12.21 0.39
N TYR A 30 1.87 13.50 0.09
CA TYR A 30 2.39 13.96 -1.21
C TYR A 30 3.81 13.45 -1.51
N THR A 31 4.65 13.36 -0.48
CA THR A 31 6.05 12.91 -0.54
C THR A 31 6.21 11.38 -0.53
N TYR A 32 5.13 10.63 -0.80
CA TYR A 32 5.11 9.18 -0.64
C TYR A 32 6.14 8.42 -1.47
N VAL A 33 6.54 8.94 -2.64
CA VAL A 33 7.45 8.22 -3.54
C VAL A 33 8.80 8.03 -2.85
N GLU A 34 9.35 9.12 -2.30
CA GLU A 34 10.59 9.13 -1.54
C GLU A 34 10.47 8.28 -0.27
N LEU A 35 9.38 8.44 0.50
CA LEU A 35 9.15 7.66 1.72
C LEU A 35 9.00 6.15 1.46
N THR A 36 8.40 5.78 0.33
CA THR A 36 8.25 4.37 -0.07
C THR A 36 9.60 3.77 -0.45
N ILE A 37 10.47 4.53 -1.12
CA ILE A 37 11.85 4.11 -1.40
C ILE A 37 12.59 3.87 -0.09
N GLU A 38 12.52 4.82 0.84
CA GLU A 38 13.17 4.68 2.15
C GLU A 38 12.64 3.46 2.93
N CYS A 39 11.32 3.25 2.95
CA CYS A 39 10.70 2.09 3.58
C CYS A 39 11.26 0.77 3.00
N LEU A 40 11.32 0.65 1.68
CA LEU A 40 11.82 -0.54 1.00
C LEU A 40 13.31 -0.77 1.23
N VAL A 41 14.12 0.29 1.17
CA VAL A 41 15.57 0.21 1.41
C VAL A 41 15.87 -0.17 2.86
N LYS A 42 15.13 0.38 3.84
CA LYS A 42 15.25 0.01 5.26
C LYS A 42 14.98 -1.48 5.49
N LYS A 43 14.15 -2.10 4.66
CA LYS A 43 13.82 -3.53 4.68
C LYS A 43 14.79 -4.41 3.87
N GLY A 44 15.85 -3.84 3.31
CA GLY A 44 16.85 -4.57 2.54
C GLY A 44 16.48 -4.82 1.07
N HIS A 45 15.41 -4.22 0.57
CA HIS A 45 15.08 -4.29 -0.86
C HIS A 45 15.96 -3.31 -1.65
N LYS A 46 16.26 -3.67 -2.92
CA LYS A 46 16.86 -2.73 -3.87
C LYS A 46 15.90 -1.56 -4.10
N SER A 47 16.44 -0.34 -4.13
CA SER A 47 15.66 0.86 -4.43
C SER A 47 14.91 0.69 -5.77
N PRO A 48 13.57 0.66 -5.77
CA PRO A 48 12.80 0.64 -7.01
C PRO A 48 12.91 2.01 -7.70
N SER A 49 12.57 2.06 -8.99
CA SER A 49 12.45 3.33 -9.69
C SER A 49 11.18 4.07 -9.25
N LYS A 50 11.24 5.40 -9.25
CA LYS A 50 10.08 6.26 -8.92
C LYS A 50 8.86 5.94 -9.80
N THR A 51 9.09 5.61 -11.07
CA THR A 51 8.04 5.23 -12.02
C THR A 51 7.31 3.96 -11.60
N ILE A 52 8.03 2.94 -11.13
CA ILE A 52 7.41 1.68 -10.70
C ILE A 52 6.49 1.94 -9.49
N ILE A 53 6.91 2.76 -8.53
CA ILE A 53 6.09 3.12 -7.36
C ILE A 53 4.78 3.80 -7.80
N ARG A 54 4.87 4.78 -8.70
CA ARG A 54 3.68 5.48 -9.23
C ARG A 54 2.77 4.54 -9.99
N ASN A 55 3.33 3.60 -10.76
CA ASN A 55 2.55 2.63 -11.52
C ASN A 55 1.80 1.67 -10.59
N VAL A 56 2.40 1.25 -9.46
CA VAL A 56 1.70 0.47 -8.44
C VAL A 56 0.60 1.29 -7.80
N ARG A 57 0.89 2.52 -7.34
CA ARG A 57 -0.12 3.43 -6.76
C ARG A 57 -1.30 3.66 -7.70
N ASN A 58 -1.04 3.80 -9.00
CA ASN A 58 -2.06 4.01 -10.03
C ASN A 58 -2.71 2.71 -10.55
N LYS A 59 -2.42 1.56 -9.91
CA LYS A 59 -2.99 0.25 -10.27
C LYS A 59 -2.67 -0.21 -11.70
N ILE A 60 -1.61 0.33 -12.31
CA ILE A 60 -1.14 -0.04 -13.65
C ILE A 60 -0.41 -1.39 -13.61
N ILE A 61 0.37 -1.62 -12.54
CA ILE A 61 1.08 -2.88 -12.29
C ILE A 61 0.84 -3.34 -10.85
N LEU A 62 0.90 -4.65 -10.62
CA LEU A 62 0.84 -5.22 -9.28
C LEU A 62 2.24 -5.64 -8.81
N ARG A 63 2.70 -5.03 -7.72
CA ARG A 63 3.90 -5.44 -6.99
C ARG A 63 3.64 -5.38 -5.51
N ASN A 64 3.49 -6.55 -4.89
CA ASN A 64 3.02 -6.68 -3.50
C ASN A 64 3.97 -6.02 -2.50
N ASP A 65 5.27 -6.08 -2.73
CA ASP A 65 6.27 -5.45 -1.87
C ASP A 65 6.15 -3.91 -1.86
N ILE A 66 5.94 -3.31 -3.03
CA ILE A 66 5.69 -1.87 -3.14
C ILE A 66 4.31 -1.51 -2.60
N LEU A 67 3.28 -2.31 -2.88
CA LEU A 67 1.93 -2.07 -2.36
C LEU A 67 1.92 -2.09 -0.83
N LEU A 68 2.59 -3.06 -0.22
CA LEU A 68 2.75 -3.14 1.22
C LEU A 68 3.50 -1.92 1.77
N ALA A 69 4.60 -1.52 1.14
CA ALA A 69 5.35 -0.32 1.54
C ALA A 69 4.49 0.96 1.43
N LEU A 70 3.65 1.09 0.40
CA LEU A 70 2.71 2.21 0.26
C LEU A 70 1.68 2.24 1.40
N VAL A 71 1.15 1.09 1.81
CA VAL A 71 0.22 0.98 2.94
C VAL A 71 0.90 1.42 4.25
N GLU A 72 2.15 1.01 4.47
CA GLU A 72 2.89 1.41 5.68
C GLU A 72 3.16 2.91 5.71
N VAL A 73 3.61 3.50 4.60
CA VAL A 73 3.80 4.95 4.49
C VAL A 73 2.49 5.71 4.74
N ALA A 74 1.37 5.22 4.22
CA ALA A 74 0.05 5.79 4.47
C ALA A 74 -0.34 5.69 5.95
N ASN A 75 -0.05 4.56 6.60
CA ASN A 75 -0.33 4.35 8.02
C ASN A 75 0.52 5.28 8.91
N ASP A 76 1.80 5.42 8.61
CA ASP A 76 2.69 6.33 9.35
C ASP A 76 2.22 7.79 9.24
N ASN A 77 1.77 8.21 8.05
CA ASN A 77 1.22 9.53 7.84
C ASN A 77 -0.10 9.74 8.62
N LYS A 78 -1.00 8.75 8.60
CA LYS A 78 -2.23 8.79 9.39
C LYS A 78 -1.94 8.98 10.88
N ILE A 79 -1.03 8.19 11.44
CA ILE A 79 -0.63 8.27 12.86
C ILE A 79 0.00 9.64 13.17
N ALA A 80 0.83 10.17 12.28
CA ALA A 80 1.45 11.48 12.46
C ALA A 80 0.39 12.59 12.51
N ILE A 81 -0.59 12.57 11.60
CA ILE A 81 -1.70 13.53 11.57
C ILE A 81 -2.56 13.41 12.83
N GLU A 82 -2.88 12.19 13.28
CA GLU A 82 -3.64 11.97 14.50
C GLU A 82 -2.94 12.53 15.73
N LYS A 83 -1.62 12.32 15.85
CA LYS A 83 -0.81 12.90 16.95
C LYS A 83 -0.81 14.42 16.92
N ILE A 84 -0.70 15.04 15.74
CA ILE A 84 -0.74 16.50 15.60
C ILE A 84 -2.10 17.03 16.05
N LYS A 85 -3.20 16.39 15.61
CA LYS A 85 -4.56 16.79 15.99
C LYS A 85 -4.72 16.86 17.51
N VAL A 86 -4.32 15.81 18.23
CA VAL A 86 -4.38 15.75 19.70
C VAL A 86 -3.65 16.92 20.36
N LEU A 87 -2.52 17.38 19.80
CA LEU A 87 -1.74 18.49 20.37
C LEU A 87 -2.31 19.88 20.05
N THR A 88 -3.21 19.97 19.06
CA THR A 88 -3.81 21.23 18.60
C THR A 88 -5.27 21.41 19.03
N THR A 89 -5.84 20.45 19.78
CA THR A 89 -7.18 20.50 20.38
C THR A 89 -7.07 20.70 21.88
#